data_AF-A0A258X0F5-F1
#
_entry.id   AF-A0A258X0F5-F1
#
_cell.length_a   1.000
_cell.length_b   1.000
_cell.length_c   1.000
_cell.angle_alpha   90.00
_cell.angle_beta   90.00
_cell.angle_gamma   90.00
#
_symmetry.space_group_name_H-M   'P 1'
#
loop_
_entity.id
_entity.type
_entity.pdbx_description
1 polymer ?
#
loop_
_entity_poly.entity_id
_entity_poly.type
_entity_poly.pdbx_seq_one_letter_code
_entity_poly.pdbx_strand_id
1 'polypeptide(L)' 'MTVCICQNVTLDDIADLIEKYGNDPEVIKEKADIGKGCGECLETSCDSVDLPWPYAMANAQAMLKQR' A
#
# COMPACT_ATOMS: atom_id res chain seq x y z
N MET A 1 1.69 -3.14 -9.25
CA MET A 1 0.41 -2.45 -8.99
C MET A 1 0.71 -1.22 -8.17
N THR A 2 0.28 -0.05 -8.63
CA THR A 2 0.43 1.24 -7.94
C THR A 2 -0.60 1.34 -6.81
N VAL A 3 -0.16 1.70 -5.60
CA VAL A 3 -1.01 1.86 -4.41
C VAL A 3 -1.23 3.33 -4.08
N CYS A 4 -0.21 4.18 -4.28
CA CYS A 4 -0.34 5.63 -4.12
C CYS A 4 0.52 6.35 -5.17
N ILE A 5 -0.12 7.06 -6.09
CA ILE A 5 0.58 7.79 -7.14
C ILE A 5 1.35 9.01 -6.61
N CYS A 6 0.82 9.72 -5.59
CA CYS A 6 1.47 10.91 -5.04
C CYS A 6 2.82 10.62 -4.38
N GLN A 7 2.97 9.43 -3.79
CA GLN A 7 4.21 8.99 -3.13
C GLN A 7 4.99 7.98 -3.99
N ASN A 8 4.50 7.66 -5.19
CA ASN A 8 5.04 6.62 -6.06
C ASN A 8 5.23 5.27 -5.35
N VAL A 9 4.23 4.86 -4.56
CA VAL A 9 4.26 3.60 -3.80
C VAL A 9 3.55 2.50 -4.59
N THR A 10 4.19 1.36 -4.68
CA THR A 10 3.69 0.15 -5.34
C THR A 10 3.37 -0.96 -4.32
N LEU A 11 2.69 -2.02 -4.78
CA LEU A 11 2.39 -3.18 -3.94
C LEU A 11 3.65 -3.92 -3.47
N ASP A 12 4.71 -3.94 -4.29
CA ASP A 12 6.00 -4.53 -3.90
C ASP A 12 6.63 -3.75 -2.75
N ASP A 13 6.57 -2.40 -2.79
CA ASP A 13 7.04 -1.58 -1.67
C ASP A 13 6.26 -1.89 -0.37
N ILE A 14 4.94 -2.11 -0.46
CA ILE A 14 4.12 -2.50 0.70
C ILE A 14 4.57 -3.87 1.24
N ALA A 15 4.84 -4.83 0.36
CA ALA A 15 5.30 -6.16 0.78
C ALA A 15 6.68 -6.11 1.46
N ASP A 16 7.62 -5.36 0.90
CA ASP A 16 8.95 -5.18 1.47
C ASP A 16 8.89 -4.49 2.85
N LEU A 17 7.97 -3.52 3.02
CA LEU A 17 7.70 -2.90 4.31
C LEU A 17 7.09 -3.89 5.32
N ILE A 18 6.19 -4.77 4.89
CA ILE A 18 5.60 -5.82 5.76
C ILE A 18 6.69 -6.79 6.24
N GLU A 19 7.61 -7.20 5.36
CA GLU A 19 8.74 -8.06 5.75
C GLU A 19 9.67 -7.37 6.76
N LYS A 20 9.87 -6.05 6.64
CA LYS A 20 10.79 -5.29 7.48
C LYS A 20 10.19 -4.83 8.81
N TYR A 21 8.91 -4.44 8.83
CA TYR A 21 8.26 -3.78 9.97
C TYR A 21 7.10 -4.59 10.56
N GLY A 22 6.76 -5.73 9.97
CA GLY A 22 5.62 -6.55 10.37
C GLY A 22 4.31 -6.12 9.73
N ASN A 23 3.23 -6.82 10.06
CA ASN A 23 1.94 -6.67 9.40
C ASN A 23 0.96 -5.76 10.15
N ASP A 24 1.40 -4.56 10.53
CA ASP A 24 0.53 -3.55 11.13
C ASP A 24 0.17 -2.49 10.06
N PRO A 25 -1.10 -2.40 9.62
CA PRO A 25 -1.52 -1.45 8.60
C PRO A 25 -1.15 0.00 8.92
N GLU A 26 -1.28 0.46 10.17
CA GLU A 26 -0.99 1.86 10.52
C GLU A 26 0.51 2.14 10.43
N VAL A 27 1.35 1.19 10.88
CA VAL A 27 2.82 1.30 10.75
C VAL A 27 3.23 1.34 9.28
N ILE A 28 2.67 0.44 8.45
CA ILE A 28 3.03 0.38 7.03
C ILE A 28 2.54 1.63 6.29
N LYS A 29 1.33 2.11 6.60
CA LYS A 29 0.78 3.36 6.06
C LYS A 29 1.68 4.54 6.40
N GLU A 30 2.17 4.63 7.64
CA GLU A 30 3.09 5.67 8.08
C GLU A 30 4.45 5.58 7.37
N LYS A 31 5.03 4.38 7.24
CA LYS A 31 6.33 4.17 6.57
C LYS A 31 6.29 4.41 5.07
N ALA A 32 5.17 4.15 4.43
CA ALA A 32 4.95 4.40 3.01
C ALA A 32 4.38 5.80 2.72
N ASP A 33 4.20 6.66 3.73
CA ASP A 33 3.59 7.99 3.61
C ASP A 33 2.22 7.99 2.90
N ILE A 34 1.48 6.89 3.02
CA ILE A 34 0.20 6.69 2.35
C ILE A 34 -0.83 7.70 2.90
N GLY A 35 -1.45 8.43 1.97
CA GLY A 35 -2.45 9.45 2.30
C GLY A 35 -1.88 10.82 2.68
N LYS A 36 -0.55 11.03 2.69
CA LYS A 36 0.06 12.36 2.95
C LYS A 36 0.10 13.29 1.73
N GLY A 37 -0.38 12.84 0.57
CA GLY A 37 -0.56 13.63 -0.65
C GLY A 37 -2.00 14.12 -0.82
N CYS A 38 -2.68 13.67 -1.88
CA CYS A 38 -4.10 13.99 -2.11
C CYS A 38 -5.07 13.24 -1.16
N GLY A 39 -4.62 12.16 -0.52
CA GLY A 39 -5.45 11.32 0.35
C GLY A 39 -6.36 10.33 -0.38
N GLU A 40 -6.57 10.49 -1.69
CA GLU A 40 -7.57 9.71 -2.45
C GLU A 40 -7.27 8.21 -2.50
N CYS A 41 -6.00 7.79 -2.42
CA CYS A 41 -5.65 6.36 -2.38
C CYS A 41 -6.23 5.62 -1.16
N LEU A 42 -6.73 6.34 -0.15
CA LEU A 42 -7.45 5.77 0.99
C LEU A 42 -8.89 5.38 0.65
N GLU A 43 -9.46 5.98 -0.40
CA GLU A 43 -10.80 5.68 -0.90
C GLU A 43 -10.75 4.54 -1.91
N THR A 44 -11.75 3.65 -1.86
CA THR A 44 -11.80 2.48 -2.76
C THR A 44 -12.13 2.84 -4.21
N SER A 45 -12.62 4.06 -4.46
CA SER A 45 -12.98 4.59 -5.78
C SER A 45 -11.88 5.43 -6.41
N CYS A 46 -10.62 5.34 -5.95
CA CYS A 46 -9.53 6.10 -6.53
C CYS A 46 -9.14 5.54 -7.90
N ASP A 47 -9.44 6.28 -8.96
CA ASP A 47 -9.17 5.86 -10.34
C ASP A 47 -7.70 6.12 -10.78
N SER A 48 -6.90 6.75 -9.92
CA SER A 48 -5.50 7.11 -10.22
C SER A 48 -4.47 6.04 -9.81
N VAL A 49 -4.93 4.92 -9.25
CA VAL A 49 -4.08 3.84 -8.74
C VAL A 49 -4.62 2.49 -9.19
N ASP A 50 -3.74 1.50 -9.33
CA ASP A 50 -4.17 0.15 -9.70
C ASP A 50 -4.84 -0.58 -8.53
N LEU A 51 -4.45 -0.23 -7.29
CA LEU A 51 -4.93 -0.88 -6.08
C LEU A 51 -5.01 0.09 -4.89
N PRO A 52 -6.22 0.55 -4.51
CA PRO A 52 -6.40 1.40 -3.34
C PRO A 52 -5.86 0.80 -2.03
N TRP A 53 -5.44 1.67 -1.11
CA TRP A 53 -4.87 1.30 0.19
C TRP A 53 -5.70 0.29 0.99
N PRO A 54 -7.05 0.39 1.08
CA PRO A 54 -7.87 -0.58 1.81
C PRO A 54 -7.67 -2.03 1.34
N TYR A 55 -7.19 -2.24 0.11
CA TYR A 55 -6.93 -3.56 -0.46
C TYR A 55 -5.43 -3.91 -0.49
N ALA A 56 -4.53 -2.94 -0.33
CA ALA A 56 -3.09 -3.12 -0.51
C ALA A 56 -2.48 -4.13 0.48
N MET A 57 -2.80 -4.05 1.78
CA MET A 57 -2.26 -4.94 2.80
C MET A 57 -2.56 -6.42 2.52
N ALA A 58 -3.82 -6.75 2.24
CA ALA A 58 -4.23 -8.13 1.97
C ALA A 58 -3.56 -8.69 0.70
N ASN A 59 -3.44 -7.88 -0.36
CA ASN A 59 -2.78 -8.27 -1.60
C ASN A 59 -1.26 -8.45 -1.41
N ALA A 60 -0.61 -7.57 -0.64
CA ALA A 60 0.81 -7.69 -0.34
C ALA A 60 1.10 -8.97 0.46
N GLN A 61 0.28 -9.28 1.46
CA GLN A 61 0.40 -10.54 2.20
C GLN A 61 0.16 -11.78 1.32
N ALA A 62 -0.81 -11.72 0.41
CA ALA A 62 -1.06 -12.80 -0.53
C ALA A 62 0.12 -12.99 -1.50
N MET A 63 0.77 -11.90 -1.91
CA MET A 63 1.97 -11.90 -2.74
C MET A 63 3.16 -12.51 -2.00
N LEU A 64 3.38 -12.16 -0.73
CA LEU A 64 4.45 -12.72 0.10
C LEU A 64 4.33 -14.24 0.31
N LYS A 65 3.11 -14.78 0.40
CA LYS A 65 2.88 -16.23 0.52
C LYS A 65 3.22 -17.03 -0.75
N GLN A 66 3.41 -16.34 -1.87
CA GLN A 66 3.68 -16.93 -3.18
C GLN A 66 5.14 -16.74 -3.62
N ARG A 67 5.94 -15.96 -2.86
CA ARG A 67 7.38 -15.79 -3.05
C ARG A 67 8.12 -16.95 -2.37
#